data_AF-A0A8D8AW01-F1
#
_entry.id   AF-A0A8D8AW01-F1
#
_cell.length_a   1.000
_cell.length_b   1.000
_cell.length_c   1.000
_cell.angle_alpha   90.00
_cell.angle_beta   90.00
_cell.angle_gamma   90.00
#
_symmetry.space_group_name_H-M   'P 1'
#
loop_
_entity.id
_entity.type
_entity.pdbx_description
1 polymer ?
#
loop_
_entity_poly.entity_id
_entity_poly.type
_entity_poly.pdbx_seq_one_letter_code
_entity_poly.pdbx_strand_id
1 'polypeptide(L)'
;FLTRLHRTHISYLVGIKSSGKFSYFLAIFPYIIIFILLIRSVTLPGAWDGIKYFFTPQWDKLLTVQVWYEAVTQCFFSLTICFGGLIVYSSFNDFHNNIYRHAVIITWLDTFTSMIAGCIVFGV
;
A
#
# COMPACT_ATOMS: atom_id res chain seq x y z
N PHE A 1 -30.96 -22.84 -9.18
CA PHE A 1 -29.98 -21.85 -9.66
C PHE A 1 -30.10 -20.53 -8.90
N LEU A 2 -31.27 -19.86 -8.89
CA LEU A 2 -31.53 -18.62 -8.15
C LEU A 2 -31.30 -18.71 -6.62
N THR A 3 -31.65 -19.82 -5.99
CA THR A 3 -31.40 -20.06 -4.55
C THR A 3 -29.92 -20.23 -4.21
N ARG A 4 -29.09 -20.67 -5.17
CA ARG A 4 -27.63 -20.78 -5.03
C ARG A 4 -26.98 -19.40 -5.10
N LEU A 5 -27.44 -18.56 -6.02
CA LEU A 5 -27.01 -17.16 -6.17
C LEU A 5 -27.37 -16.31 -4.95
N HIS A 6 -28.60 -16.43 -4.44
CA HIS A 6 -29.03 -15.69 -3.25
C HIS A 6 -28.23 -16.08 -2.00
N ARG A 7 -27.91 -17.38 -1.85
CA ARG A 7 -27.07 -17.87 -0.76
C ARG A 7 -25.64 -17.35 -0.86
N THR A 8 -25.04 -17.31 -2.05
CA THR A 8 -23.70 -16.72 -2.24
C THR A 8 -23.71 -15.23 -1.91
N HIS A 9 -24.68 -14.46 -2.37
CA HIS A 9 -24.77 -13.02 -2.06
C HIS A 9 -24.84 -12.75 -0.55
N ILE A 10 -25.65 -13.49 0.20
CA ILE A 10 -25.76 -13.34 1.65
C ILE A 10 -24.45 -13.73 2.35
N SER A 11 -23.79 -14.81 1.93
CA SER A 11 -22.47 -15.20 2.47
C SER A 11 -21.39 -14.16 2.23
N TYR A 12 -21.37 -13.51 1.06
CA TYR A 12 -20.45 -12.38 0.80
C TYR A 12 -20.77 -11.18 1.71
N LEU A 13 -22.04 -10.79 1.85
CA LEU A 13 -22.45 -9.65 2.67
C LEU A 13 -22.19 -9.85 4.18
N VAL A 14 -22.42 -11.07 4.68
CA VAL A 14 -22.09 -11.44 6.08
C VAL A 14 -20.58 -11.53 6.27
N GLY A 15 -19.85 -12.03 5.26
CA GLY A 15 -18.38 -12.06 5.24
C GLY A 15 -17.78 -10.66 5.35
N ILE A 16 -18.30 -9.68 4.62
CA ILE A 16 -17.83 -8.28 4.66
C ILE A 16 -18.09 -7.65 6.05
N LYS A 17 -19.25 -7.91 6.67
CA LYS A 17 -19.57 -7.40 8.02
C LYS A 17 -18.74 -8.03 9.14
N SER A 18 -18.47 -9.34 9.07
CA SER A 18 -17.61 -10.04 10.03
C SER A 18 -16.13 -9.71 9.84
N SER A 19 -15.71 -9.50 8.58
CA SER A 19 -14.35 -9.09 8.20
C SER A 19 -13.99 -7.70 8.71
N GLY A 20 -14.96 -6.78 8.86
CA GLY A 20 -14.68 -5.39 9.28
C GLY A 20 -13.80 -5.26 10.52
N LYS A 21 -14.07 -6.02 11.59
CA LYS A 21 -13.24 -5.99 12.83
C LYS A 21 -11.83 -6.54 12.61
N PHE A 22 -11.70 -7.63 11.85
CA PHE A 22 -10.41 -8.24 11.54
C PHE A 22 -9.61 -7.39 10.54
N SER A 23 -10.29 -6.68 9.64
CA SER A 23 -9.71 -5.76 8.67
C SER A 23 -9.01 -4.58 9.35
N TYR A 24 -9.54 -4.06 10.46
CA TYR A 24 -8.83 -3.02 11.24
C TYR A 24 -7.52 -3.55 11.81
N PHE A 25 -7.49 -4.78 12.32
CA PHE A 25 -6.26 -5.40 12.80
C PHE A 25 -5.26 -5.59 11.64
N LEU A 26 -5.68 -6.17 10.52
CA LEU A 26 -4.83 -6.37 9.35
C LEU A 26 -4.30 -5.07 8.75
N ALA A 27 -5.08 -3.99 8.82
CA ALA A 27 -4.67 -2.69 8.31
C ALA A 27 -3.69 -1.98 9.26
N ILE A 28 -3.89 -2.05 10.58
CA ILE A 28 -3.10 -1.28 11.57
C ILE A 28 -1.85 -2.04 12.01
N PHE A 29 -1.92 -3.35 12.18
CA PHE A 29 -0.83 -4.17 12.69
C PHE A 29 0.48 -4.03 11.89
N PRO A 30 0.47 -4.04 10.54
CA PRO A 30 1.69 -3.81 9.75
C PRO A 30 2.37 -2.48 10.06
N TYR A 31 1.62 -1.41 10.34
CA TYR A 31 2.20 -0.10 10.68
C TYR A 31 2.90 -0.13 12.05
N ILE A 32 2.39 -0.91 13.01
CA ILE A 32 3.06 -1.11 14.30
C ILE A 32 4.41 -1.80 14.08
N ILE A 33 4.44 -2.85 13.25
CA ILE A 33 5.68 -3.57 12.94
C ILE A 33 6.67 -2.67 12.21
N ILE A 34 6.22 -1.93 11.18
CA ILE A 34 7.05 -0.97 10.45
C ILE A 34 7.63 0.08 11.41
N PHE A 35 6.85 0.58 12.36
CA PHE A 35 7.33 1.55 13.34
C PHE A 35 8.42 0.97 14.26
N ILE A 36 8.23 -0.24 14.80
CA ILE A 36 9.24 -0.91 15.63
C ILE A 36 10.51 -1.20 14.83
N LEU A 37 10.37 -1.70 13.60
CA LEU A 37 11.49 -1.98 12.71
C LEU A 37 12.24 -0.71 12.31
N LEU A 38 11.54 0.41 12.11
CA LEU A 38 12.16 1.70 11.83
C LEU A 38 13.03 2.16 12.99
N ILE A 39 12.49 2.15 14.22
CA ILE A 39 13.27 2.49 15.42
C ILE A 39 14.47 1.57 15.54
N ARG A 40 14.27 0.25 15.33
CA ARG A 40 15.38 -0.68 15.43
C ARG A 40 16.44 -0.37 14.37
N SER A 41 16.07 -0.28 13.10
CA SER A 41 16.95 0.00 11.97
C SER A 41 17.79 1.26 12.21
N VAL A 42 17.19 2.39 12.58
CA VAL A 42 17.93 3.65 12.80
C VAL A 42 18.83 3.65 14.04
N THR A 43 18.68 2.69 14.96
CA THR A 43 19.55 2.55 16.14
C THR A 43 20.76 1.65 15.92
N LEU A 44 20.86 0.97 14.77
CA LEU A 44 22.03 0.16 14.44
C LEU A 44 23.25 1.04 14.10
N PRO A 45 24.46 0.62 14.50
CA PRO A 45 25.68 1.29 14.07
C PRO A 45 25.84 1.16 12.55
N GLY A 46 26.07 2.29 11.86
CA GLY A 46 26.20 2.31 10.40
C GLY A 46 24.89 2.46 9.62
N ALA A 47 23.72 2.43 10.28
CA ALA A 47 22.41 2.59 9.63
C ALA A 47 22.31 3.85 8.77
N TRP A 48 22.95 4.94 9.23
CA TRP A 48 22.92 6.22 8.54
C TRP A 48 23.63 6.21 7.19
N ASP A 49 24.64 5.37 6.99
CA ASP A 49 25.34 5.28 5.71
C ASP A 49 24.48 4.58 4.65
N GLY A 50 23.75 3.54 5.03
CA GLY A 50 22.79 2.88 4.16
C GLY A 50 21.57 3.77 3.84
N ILE A 51 21.04 4.50 4.82
CA ILE A 51 19.96 5.48 4.56
C ILE A 51 20.44 6.60 3.63
N LYS A 52 21.66 7.12 3.81
CA LYS A 52 22.24 8.09 2.86
C LYS A 52 22.36 7.52 1.47
N TYR A 53 22.83 6.28 1.34
CA TYR A 53 22.92 5.60 0.05
C TYR A 53 21.54 5.53 -0.63
N PHE A 54 20.49 5.16 0.12
CA PHE A 54 19.12 5.09 -0.39
C PHE A 54 18.61 6.42 -0.95
N PHE A 55 18.93 7.55 -0.30
CA PHE A 55 18.49 8.87 -0.73
C PHE A 55 19.45 9.60 -1.67
N THR A 56 20.63 9.03 -1.97
CA THR A 56 21.60 9.68 -2.86
C THR A 56 21.11 9.60 -4.31
N PRO A 57 20.73 10.74 -4.93
CA PRO A 57 20.16 10.71 -6.26
C PRO A 57 21.23 10.44 -7.33
N GLN A 58 20.93 9.54 -8.25
CA GLN A 58 21.75 9.27 -9.43
C GLN A 58 21.11 9.89 -10.68
N TRP A 59 21.37 11.16 -10.92
CA TRP A 59 20.71 11.94 -11.98
C TRP A 59 20.91 11.35 -13.38
N ASP A 60 22.08 10.78 -13.68
CA ASP A 60 22.37 10.15 -14.97
C ASP A 60 21.43 8.97 -15.28
N LYS A 61 20.94 8.28 -14.25
CA LYS A 61 20.02 7.15 -14.41
C LYS A 61 18.64 7.58 -14.91
N LEU A 62 18.23 8.81 -14.65
CA LEU A 62 16.93 9.33 -15.11
C LEU A 62 16.84 9.42 -16.63
N LEU A 63 17.97 9.47 -17.34
CA LEU A 63 18.01 9.45 -18.81
C LEU A 63 17.74 8.05 -19.38
N THR A 64 17.75 7.00 -18.54
CA THR A 64 17.51 5.62 -18.96
C THR A 64 16.02 5.30 -18.92
N VAL A 65 15.43 4.95 -20.06
CA VAL A 65 14.00 4.60 -20.19
C VAL A 65 13.58 3.48 -19.23
N GLN A 66 14.48 2.52 -18.98
CA GLN A 66 14.23 1.40 -18.06
C GLN A 66 13.82 1.86 -16.65
N VAL A 67 14.39 2.95 -16.13
CA VAL A 67 14.07 3.48 -14.80
C VAL A 67 12.61 3.94 -14.72
N TRP A 68 12.11 4.57 -15.80
CA TRP A 68 10.72 4.99 -15.89
C TRP A 68 9.76 3.82 -16.03
N TYR A 69 10.14 2.80 -16.81
CA TYR A 69 9.37 1.57 -16.94
C TYR A 69 9.22 0.86 -15.59
N GLU A 70 10.30 0.74 -14.83
CA GLU A 70 10.29 0.15 -13.49
C GLU A 70 9.46 0.97 -12.50
N ALA A 71 9.59 2.30 -12.53
CA ALA A 71 8.81 3.19 -11.65
C ALA A 71 7.30 3.07 -11.92
N VAL A 72 6.88 3.11 -13.19
CA VAL A 72 5.47 2.93 -13.56
C VAL A 72 4.97 1.56 -13.13
N THR A 73 5.73 0.51 -13.45
CA THR A 73 5.38 -0.88 -13.08
C THR A 73 5.22 -1.03 -11.56
N GLN A 74 6.13 -0.44 -10.79
CA GLN A 74 6.07 -0.42 -9.33
C GLN A 74 4.80 0.25 -8.83
N CYS A 75 4.43 1.43 -9.35
CA CYS A 75 3.19 2.11 -8.95
C CYS A 75 1.93 1.30 -9.30
N PHE A 76 1.88 0.66 -10.47
CA PHE A 76 0.75 -0.18 -10.87
C PHE A 76 0.55 -1.38 -9.94
N PHE A 77 1.63 -2.08 -9.59
CA PHE A 77 1.55 -3.24 -8.71
C PHE A 77 1.35 -2.86 -7.24
N SER A 78 1.97 -1.78 -6.76
CA SER A 78 1.82 -1.32 -5.36
C SER A 78 0.38 -0.94 -5.05
N LEU A 79 -0.22 -0.11 -5.92
CA LEU A 79 -1.60 0.34 -5.75
C LEU A 79 -2.64 -0.67 -6.26
N THR A 80 -2.22 -1.77 -6.88
CA THR A 80 -3.09 -2.79 -7.50
C THR A 80 -4.09 -2.18 -8.49
N ILE A 81 -3.65 -1.17 -9.25
CA ILE A 81 -4.48 -0.47 -10.23
C ILE A 81 -4.84 -1.46 -11.36
N CYS A 82 -6.08 -1.39 -11.84
CA CYS A 82 -6.64 -2.26 -12.89
C CYS A 82 -6.92 -3.74 -12.52
N PHE A 83 -6.74 -4.15 -11.26
CA PHE A 83 -7.06 -5.52 -10.82
C PHE A 83 -8.53 -5.71 -10.37
N GLY A 84 -9.39 -4.71 -10.55
CA GLY A 84 -10.82 -4.77 -10.21
C GLY A 84 -11.14 -4.61 -8.72
N GLY A 85 -10.20 -4.85 -7.81
CA GLY A 85 -10.41 -4.71 -6.36
C GLY A 85 -10.86 -3.31 -5.94
N LEU A 86 -10.14 -2.27 -6.38
CA LEU A 86 -10.51 -0.87 -6.11
C LEU A 86 -11.88 -0.50 -6.71
N ILE A 87 -12.23 -1.05 -7.87
CA ILE A 87 -13.53 -0.81 -8.52
C ILE A 87 -14.65 -1.42 -7.65
N VAL A 88 -14.48 -2.65 -7.18
CA VAL A 88 -15.42 -3.32 -6.28
C VAL A 88 -15.57 -2.54 -4.97
N TYR A 89 -14.48 -2.11 -4.35
CA TYR A 89 -14.55 -1.28 -3.13
C TYR A 89 -15.26 0.06 -3.37
N SER A 90 -15.00 0.71 -4.50
CA SER A 90 -15.66 1.97 -4.85
C SER A 90 -17.17 1.81 -5.09
N SER A 91 -17.63 0.62 -5.53
CA SER A 91 -19.05 0.34 -5.77
C SER A 91 -19.90 0.31 -4.49
N PHE A 92 -19.26 0.18 -3.32
CA PHE A 92 -19.93 0.22 -2.02
C PHE A 92 -19.93 1.62 -1.37
N ASN A 93 -19.28 2.62 -1.99
CA ASN A 93 -19.28 4.00 -1.48
C ASN A 93 -20.55 4.76 -1.88
N ASP A 94 -20.93 5.74 -1.05
CA ASP A 94 -22.01 6.67 -1.39
C ASP A 94 -21.66 7.49 -2.65
N PHE A 95 -22.66 7.73 -3.51
CA PHE A 95 -22.50 8.47 -4.77
C PHE A 95 -21.94 9.90 -4.59
N HIS A 96 -22.14 10.51 -3.42
CA HIS A 96 -21.66 11.87 -3.11
C HIS A 96 -20.34 11.86 -2.33
N ASN A 97 -19.71 10.70 -2.13
CA ASN A 97 -18.43 10.61 -1.44
C ASN A 97 -17.31 11.24 -2.29
N ASN A 98 -16.43 12.00 -1.65
CA ASN A 98 -15.30 12.63 -2.34
C ASN A 98 -14.19 11.58 -2.61
N ILE A 99 -14.35 10.84 -3.71
CA ILE A 99 -13.42 9.78 -4.12
C ILE A 99 -12.02 10.31 -4.43
N TYR A 100 -11.92 11.56 -4.90
CA TYR A 100 -10.64 12.21 -5.19
C TYR A 100 -9.78 12.33 -3.93
N ARG A 101 -10.38 12.77 -2.82
CA ARG A 101 -9.68 12.86 -1.53
C ARG A 101 -9.18 11.50 -1.05
N HIS A 102 -10.00 10.45 -1.17
CA HIS A 102 -9.60 9.09 -0.78
C HIS A 102 -8.45 8.57 -1.64
N ALA A 103 -8.53 8.76 -2.96
CA ALA A 103 -7.48 8.34 -3.89
C ALA A 103 -6.13 9.02 -3.58
N VAL A 104 -6.14 10.34 -3.32
CA VAL A 104 -4.93 11.09 -2.94
C VAL A 104 -4.35 10.54 -1.63
N ILE A 105 -5.19 10.34 -0.60
CA ILE A 105 -4.73 9.81 0.69
C ILE A 105 -4.09 8.42 0.53
N ILE A 106 -4.75 7.50 -0.18
CA ILE A 106 -4.25 6.13 -0.39
C ILE A 106 -2.91 6.14 -1.13
N THR A 107 -2.81 6.94 -2.20
CA THR A 107 -1.59 7.04 -3.01
C THR A 107 -0.40 7.58 -2.21
N TRP A 108 -0.62 8.63 -1.41
CA TRP A 108 0.41 9.18 -0.55
C TRP A 108 0.82 8.22 0.56
N LEU A 109 -0.15 7.56 1.20
CA LEU A 109 0.15 6.55 2.24
C LEU A 109 0.99 5.41 1.67
N ASP A 110 0.61 4.85 0.53
CA ASP A 110 1.36 3.79 -0.15
C ASP A 110 2.82 4.20 -0.45
N THR A 111 2.99 5.40 -1.00
CA THR A 111 4.32 5.96 -1.31
C THR A 111 5.16 6.15 -0.06
N PHE A 112 4.63 6.79 0.98
CA PHE A 112 5.36 7.02 2.23
C PHE A 112 5.69 5.72 2.96
N THR A 113 4.75 4.77 3.01
CA THR A 113 5.00 3.46 3.63
C THR A 113 6.10 2.72 2.89
N SER A 114 6.12 2.77 1.56
CA SER A 114 7.19 2.19 0.74
C SER A 114 8.54 2.85 0.99
N MET A 115 8.58 4.19 1.11
CA MET A 115 9.81 4.92 1.46
C MET A 115 10.33 4.54 2.85
N ILE A 116 9.45 4.44 3.86
CA ILE A 116 9.83 4.02 5.22
C ILE A 116 10.37 2.58 5.20
N ALA A 117 9.72 1.68 4.46
CA ALA A 117 10.21 0.31 4.28
C ALA A 117 11.59 0.29 3.62
N GLY A 118 11.84 1.15 2.63
CA GLY A 118 13.17 1.37 2.05
C GLY A 118 14.19 1.77 3.12
N CYS A 119 13.90 2.79 3.95
CA CYS A 119 14.78 3.18 5.05
C CYS A 119 15.08 2.04 6.02
N ILE A 120 14.08 1.20 6.34
CA ILE A 120 14.26 0.03 7.22
C ILE A 120 15.26 -0.95 6.60
N VAL A 121 15.07 -1.30 5.32
CA VAL A 121 15.89 -2.28 4.61
C VAL A 121 17.33 -1.78 4.45
N PHE A 122 17.52 -0.51 4.11
CA PHE A 122 18.85 0.06 3.91
C PHE A 122 19.55 0.44 5.22
N GLY A 123 18.83 0.63 6.32
CA GLY A 123 19.42 0.94 7.63
C GLY A 123 19.86 -0.26 8.46
N VAL A 124 19.55 -1.49 8.03
CA VAL A 124 20.00 -2.75 8.67
C VAL A 124 21.24 -3.28 7.95
#